data_AF-A0A2T6J0G4-F1
#
_entry.id   AF-A0A2T6J0G4-F1
#
_cell.length_a   1.000
_cell.length_b   1.000
_cell.length_c   1.000
_cell.angle_alpha   90.00
_cell.angle_beta   90.00
_cell.angle_gamma   90.00
#
_symmetry.space_group_name_H-M   'P 1'
#
loop_
_entity.id
_entity.type
_entity.pdbx_description
1 polymer ?
#
loop_
_entity_poly.entity_id
_entity_poly.type
_entity_poly.pdbx_seq_one_letter_code
_entity_poly.pdbx_strand_id
1 'polypeptide(L)'
;GLPAVALDAWDVGMKTSTGSGSSQSLRGVAEVLPSSYEAIGEFFAPLSTSYSYIPVVTGFIAKDKHGRVTTLGRSGSDFTAAVVGAAVRASEVQIWTDVDGLLTADPRVVKGARSVETISFDQASELAYFGAKVIHPKTMLPAMKHNIPVRVKNSYNPGHPGTRIVQAVPSAGVPAHPTAASDGVTAVTYQRDITVIEVNSTRMLGAHGFLARLFSICDQLDISID
;
A
#
# COMPACT_ATOMS: atom_id res chain seq x y z
N GLY A 1 32.33 -3.35 2.39
CA GLY A 1 32.37 -3.25 3.86
C GLY A 1 31.32 -4.12 4.51
N LEU A 2 30.08 -4.14 4.00
CA LEU A 2 29.03 -5.02 4.47
C LEU A 2 28.79 -6.15 3.45
N PRO A 3 28.72 -7.42 3.86
CA PRO A 3 28.34 -8.51 2.97
C PRO A 3 26.88 -8.32 2.54
N ALA A 4 26.62 -8.31 1.23
CA ALA A 4 25.28 -8.15 0.67
C ALA A 4 25.08 -9.14 -0.49
N VAL A 5 23.85 -9.62 -0.67
CA VAL A 5 23.50 -10.60 -1.70
C VAL A 5 22.29 -10.09 -2.47
N ALA A 6 22.44 -9.98 -3.80
CA ALA A 6 21.32 -9.69 -4.69
C ALA A 6 20.49 -10.96 -4.93
N LEU A 7 19.18 -10.83 -4.81
CA LEU A 7 18.22 -11.94 -4.89
C LEU A 7 17.05 -11.51 -5.76
N ASP A 8 16.66 -12.34 -6.73
CA ASP A 8 15.39 -12.10 -7.41
C ASP A 8 14.23 -12.49 -6.48
N ALA A 9 13.07 -11.85 -6.65
CA ALA A 9 11.91 -12.09 -5.80
C ALA A 9 11.50 -13.58 -5.79
N TRP A 10 11.62 -14.27 -6.93
CA TRP A 10 11.29 -15.69 -7.03
C TRP A 10 12.34 -16.60 -6.38
N ASP A 11 13.60 -16.16 -6.24
CA ASP A 11 14.65 -16.93 -5.56
C ASP A 11 14.33 -17.07 -4.07
N VAL A 12 13.67 -16.05 -3.50
CA VAL A 12 13.22 -16.05 -2.11
C VAL A 12 11.81 -16.62 -1.95
N GLY A 13 11.17 -17.10 -3.02
CA GLY A 13 9.86 -17.77 -2.94
C GLY A 13 8.64 -16.91 -3.28
N MET A 14 8.80 -15.74 -3.90
CA MET A 14 7.67 -14.94 -4.40
C MET A 14 6.97 -15.62 -5.58
N LYS A 15 5.81 -16.25 -5.31
CA LYS A 15 5.00 -16.99 -6.28
C LYS A 15 3.65 -16.33 -6.48
N THR A 16 3.14 -16.34 -7.71
CA THR A 16 1.86 -15.71 -8.06
C THR A 16 0.92 -16.62 -8.85
N SER A 17 -0.36 -16.25 -8.88
CA SER A 17 -1.30 -16.77 -9.86
C SER A 17 -0.87 -16.38 -11.28
N THR A 18 -1.34 -17.15 -12.27
CA THR A 18 -1.12 -16.81 -13.68
C THR A 18 -1.92 -15.56 -14.04
N GLY A 19 -1.24 -14.48 -14.40
CA GLY A 19 -1.82 -13.22 -14.86
C GLY A 19 -0.73 -12.22 -15.26
N SER A 20 -1.07 -11.19 -16.04
CA SER A 20 -0.17 -10.08 -16.35
C SER A 20 -0.60 -8.86 -15.55
N GLY A 21 0.28 -8.29 -14.72
CA GLY A 21 -0.04 -7.21 -13.78
C GLY A 21 -0.34 -5.84 -14.41
N SER A 22 -0.66 -5.77 -15.70
CA SER A 22 -1.22 -4.59 -16.36
C SER A 22 -2.74 -4.62 -16.29
N SER A 23 -3.36 -3.49 -15.92
CA SER A 23 -4.82 -3.29 -15.87
C SER A 23 -5.55 -3.57 -17.19
N GLN A 24 -4.82 -3.73 -18.31
CA GLN A 24 -5.37 -4.02 -19.63
C GLN A 24 -5.51 -5.51 -19.95
N SER A 25 -5.14 -6.42 -19.04
CA SER A 25 -5.28 -7.84 -19.33
C SER A 25 -6.62 -8.39 -18.84
N LEU A 26 -7.36 -9.01 -19.77
CA LEU A 26 -8.55 -9.86 -19.50
C LEU A 26 -8.30 -11.00 -18.50
N ARG A 27 -7.06 -11.16 -18.00
CA ARG A 27 -6.59 -12.25 -17.12
C ARG A 27 -6.46 -11.83 -15.65
N GLY A 28 -6.84 -10.60 -15.28
CA GLY A 28 -6.77 -10.13 -13.90
C GLY A 28 -5.35 -9.83 -13.42
N VAL A 29 -5.24 -9.17 -12.26
CA VAL A 29 -3.96 -8.83 -11.63
C VAL A 29 -3.38 -10.09 -10.99
N ALA A 30 -2.08 -10.36 -11.21
CA ALA A 30 -1.41 -11.49 -10.57
C ALA A 30 -1.46 -11.35 -9.03
N GLU A 31 -1.90 -12.39 -8.34
CA GLU A 31 -2.03 -12.42 -6.89
C GLU A 31 -0.94 -13.27 -6.28
N VAL A 32 -0.34 -12.81 -5.18
CA VAL A 32 0.67 -13.59 -4.45
C VAL A 32 0.01 -14.80 -3.80
N LEU A 33 0.56 -15.98 -4.07
CA LEU A 33 0.04 -17.23 -3.53
C LEU A 33 0.35 -17.33 -2.03
N PRO A 34 -0.55 -17.90 -1.21
CA PRO A 34 -0.30 -18.13 0.22
C PRO A 34 1.00 -18.88 0.52
N SER A 35 1.40 -19.82 -0.35
CA SER A 35 2.66 -20.57 -0.23
C SER A 35 3.92 -19.71 -0.37
N SER A 36 3.80 -18.47 -0.85
CA SER A 36 4.93 -17.54 -0.91
C SER A 36 5.36 -17.10 0.49
N TYR A 37 4.42 -16.90 1.41
CA TYR A 37 4.73 -16.44 2.77
C TYR A 37 5.56 -17.47 3.53
N GLU A 38 5.21 -18.74 3.41
CA GLU A 38 5.98 -19.85 3.99
C GLU A 38 7.36 -19.96 3.34
N ALA A 39 7.43 -19.99 2.00
CA ALA A 39 8.70 -20.11 1.29
C ALA A 39 9.69 -18.96 1.58
N ILE A 40 9.18 -17.71 1.64
CA ILE A 40 10.00 -16.54 2.00
C ILE A 40 10.45 -16.62 3.46
N GLY A 41 9.56 -17.03 4.36
CA GLY A 41 9.89 -17.24 5.77
C GLY A 41 10.99 -18.28 5.97
N GLU A 42 10.89 -19.43 5.29
CA GLU A 42 11.90 -20.49 5.32
C GLU A 42 13.24 -20.04 4.74
N PHE A 43 13.21 -19.34 3.59
CA PHE A 43 14.42 -18.83 2.94
C PHE A 43 15.22 -17.90 3.86
N PHE A 44 14.53 -17.01 4.58
CA PHE A 44 15.16 -16.06 5.49
C PHE A 44 15.28 -16.54 6.94
N ALA A 45 14.77 -17.72 7.29
CA ALA A 45 14.86 -18.26 8.64
C ALA A 45 16.29 -18.29 9.20
N PRO A 46 17.34 -18.67 8.42
CA PRO A 46 18.72 -18.64 8.91
C PRO A 46 19.20 -17.23 9.33
N LEU A 47 18.75 -16.18 8.63
CA LEU A 47 19.11 -14.79 8.93
C LEU A 47 18.52 -14.29 10.25
N SER A 48 17.44 -14.90 10.75
CA SER A 48 16.86 -14.56 12.05
C SER A 48 17.76 -14.92 13.23
N THR A 49 18.63 -15.93 13.05
CA THR A 49 19.55 -16.41 14.10
C THR A 49 20.98 -15.91 13.88
N SER A 50 21.40 -15.76 12.62
CA SER A 50 22.74 -15.27 12.26
C SER A 50 22.66 -14.33 11.07
N TYR A 51 22.82 -13.02 11.33
CA TYR A 51 22.78 -11.97 10.32
C TYR A 51 24.11 -11.90 9.55
N SER A 52 24.30 -12.86 8.63
CA SER A 52 25.56 -13.05 7.91
C SER A 52 25.71 -12.18 6.66
N TYR A 53 24.61 -11.66 6.11
CA TYR A 53 24.60 -10.75 4.96
C TYR A 53 23.32 -9.90 4.90
N ILE A 54 23.35 -8.85 4.09
CA ILE A 54 22.20 -8.00 3.78
C ILE A 54 21.52 -8.49 2.50
N PRO A 55 20.27 -8.97 2.55
CA PRO A 55 19.53 -9.35 1.35
C PRO A 55 19.05 -8.12 0.59
N VAL A 56 19.32 -8.07 -0.71
CA VAL A 56 18.82 -7.06 -1.65
C VAL A 56 17.88 -7.75 -2.62
N VAL A 57 16.58 -7.68 -2.35
CA VAL A 57 15.54 -8.41 -3.09
C VAL A 57 14.89 -7.49 -4.13
N THR A 58 14.72 -7.98 -5.37
CA THR A 58 13.96 -7.23 -6.39
C THR A 58 12.50 -7.04 -5.97
N GLY A 59 11.96 -5.83 -6.12
CA GLY A 59 10.52 -5.56 -5.96
C GLY A 59 9.72 -5.79 -7.24
N PHE A 60 8.38 -5.65 -7.17
CA PHE A 60 7.43 -5.58 -8.29
C PHE A 60 7.24 -6.85 -9.13
N ILE A 61 8.22 -7.75 -9.18
CA ILE A 61 8.23 -8.95 -10.02
C ILE A 61 8.04 -10.23 -9.21
N ALA A 62 7.54 -11.27 -9.86
CA ALA A 62 7.38 -12.61 -9.30
C ALA A 62 7.38 -13.67 -10.42
N LYS A 63 7.22 -14.95 -10.07
CA LYS A 63 6.94 -16.03 -11.04
C LYS A 63 5.61 -16.71 -10.76
N ASP A 64 4.93 -17.13 -11.82
CA ASP A 64 3.80 -18.04 -11.69
C ASP A 64 4.26 -19.51 -11.59
N LYS A 65 3.31 -20.43 -11.39
CA LYS A 65 3.58 -21.88 -11.30
C LYS A 65 4.20 -22.50 -12.57
N HIS A 66 4.18 -21.78 -13.70
CA HIS A 66 4.78 -22.21 -14.96
C HIS A 66 6.17 -21.59 -15.19
N GLY A 67 6.71 -20.86 -14.20
CA GLY A 67 8.00 -20.20 -14.29
C GLY A 67 7.97 -18.90 -15.10
N ARG A 68 6.80 -18.41 -15.51
CA ARG A 68 6.68 -17.15 -16.26
C ARG A 68 6.78 -15.98 -15.30
N VAL A 69 7.51 -14.94 -15.72
CA VAL A 69 7.61 -13.69 -14.97
C VAL A 69 6.24 -13.00 -14.96
N THR A 70 5.81 -12.58 -13.79
CA THR A 70 4.60 -11.78 -13.56
C THR A 70 4.98 -10.48 -12.85
N THR A 71 4.05 -9.53 -12.86
CA THR A 71 4.20 -8.25 -12.16
C THR A 71 3.05 -8.07 -11.16
N LEU A 72 3.35 -7.39 -10.05
CA LEU A 72 2.43 -7.21 -8.92
C LEU A 72 1.52 -5.97 -9.07
N GLY A 73 1.64 -5.27 -10.21
CA GLY A 73 0.85 -4.09 -10.55
C GLY A 73 1.35 -2.81 -9.87
N ARG A 74 0.46 -1.83 -9.73
CA ARG A 74 0.77 -0.50 -9.20
C ARG A 74 1.38 -0.59 -7.80
N SER A 75 2.49 0.15 -7.60
CA SER A 75 3.26 0.13 -6.35
C SER A 75 3.71 -1.27 -5.92
N GLY A 76 4.02 -2.14 -6.90
CA GLY A 76 4.36 -3.54 -6.63
C GLY A 76 5.62 -3.73 -5.78
N SER A 77 6.57 -2.79 -5.77
CA SER A 77 7.74 -2.86 -4.87
C SER A 77 7.35 -2.66 -3.40
N ASP A 78 6.45 -1.73 -3.10
CA ASP A 78 5.91 -1.55 -1.74
C ASP A 78 5.14 -2.80 -1.30
N PHE A 79 4.38 -3.38 -2.22
CA PHE A 79 3.67 -4.64 -1.96
C PHE A 79 4.65 -5.80 -1.72
N THR A 80 5.73 -5.91 -2.49
CA THR A 80 6.82 -6.88 -2.23
C THR A 80 7.37 -6.71 -0.82
N ALA A 81 7.69 -5.48 -0.40
CA ALA A 81 8.20 -5.21 0.93
C ALA A 81 7.22 -5.63 2.04
N ALA A 82 5.92 -5.37 1.85
CA ALA A 82 4.89 -5.79 2.79
C ALA A 82 4.74 -7.32 2.87
N VAL A 83 4.79 -8.03 1.74
CA VAL A 83 4.75 -9.50 1.69
C VAL A 83 5.96 -10.10 2.38
N VAL A 84 7.16 -9.62 2.08
CA VAL A 84 8.39 -10.10 2.72
C VAL A 84 8.36 -9.81 4.22
N GLY A 85 7.97 -8.60 4.62
CA GLY A 85 7.80 -8.22 6.03
C GLY A 85 6.84 -9.15 6.77
N ALA A 86 5.70 -9.46 6.16
CA ALA A 86 4.74 -10.42 6.70
C ALA A 86 5.31 -11.84 6.83
N ALA A 87 5.99 -12.32 5.79
CA ALA A 87 6.60 -13.65 5.77
C ALA A 87 7.68 -13.84 6.86
N VAL A 88 8.52 -12.82 7.08
CA VAL A 88 9.59 -12.87 8.08
C VAL A 88 9.16 -12.37 9.47
N ARG A 89 7.88 -12.02 9.64
CA ARG A 89 7.33 -11.43 10.87
C ARG A 89 8.12 -10.20 11.33
N ALA A 90 8.42 -9.32 10.39
CA ALA A 90 9.16 -8.10 10.65
C ALA A 90 8.45 -7.25 11.72
N SER A 91 9.24 -6.56 12.54
CA SER A 91 8.71 -5.61 13.54
C SER A 91 8.12 -4.35 12.90
N GLU A 92 8.58 -3.99 11.69
CA GLU A 92 8.12 -2.84 10.91
C GLU A 92 8.51 -3.03 9.43
N VAL A 93 7.69 -2.51 8.51
CA VAL A 93 8.04 -2.34 7.10
C VAL A 93 8.27 -0.86 6.82
N GLN A 94 9.42 -0.48 6.27
CA GLN A 94 9.72 0.92 5.95
C GLN A 94 9.64 1.18 4.46
N ILE A 95 8.84 2.17 4.08
CA ILE A 95 8.72 2.69 2.71
C ILE A 95 9.44 4.03 2.67
N TRP A 96 10.51 4.09 1.88
CA TRP A 96 11.34 5.29 1.75
C TRP A 96 10.96 6.04 0.47
N THR A 97 10.57 7.31 0.62
CA THR A 97 10.08 8.20 -0.43
C THR A 97 10.83 9.54 -0.37
N ASP A 98 10.29 10.58 -1.00
CA ASP A 98 10.85 11.94 -1.10
C ASP A 98 10.18 12.97 -0.16
N VAL A 99 9.23 12.53 0.68
CA VAL A 99 8.50 13.36 1.65
C VAL A 99 8.62 12.83 3.07
N ASP A 100 8.50 13.74 4.04
CA ASP A 100 8.57 13.47 5.49
C ASP A 100 7.33 12.73 6.02
N GLY A 101 6.95 11.60 5.39
CA GLY A 101 5.76 10.83 5.74
C GLY A 101 4.49 11.30 5.02
N LEU A 102 3.34 10.95 5.60
CA LEU A 102 2.04 11.51 5.22
C LEU A 102 1.87 12.86 5.91
N LEU A 103 1.46 13.87 5.15
CA LEU A 103 1.34 15.23 5.65
C LEU A 103 -0.13 15.60 5.90
N THR A 104 -0.37 16.53 6.83
CA THR A 104 -1.71 17.03 7.15
C THR A 104 -2.41 17.74 5.98
N ALA A 105 -1.64 18.19 4.98
CA ALA A 105 -2.10 18.75 3.72
C ALA A 105 -0.95 18.73 2.69
N ASP A 106 -1.23 19.02 1.41
CA ASP A 106 -0.19 19.19 0.40
C ASP A 106 0.69 20.42 0.73
N PRO A 107 2.01 20.24 0.99
CA PRO A 107 2.90 21.33 1.39
C PRO A 107 3.10 22.38 0.29
N ARG A 108 2.79 22.03 -0.97
CA ARG A 108 2.83 22.96 -2.12
C ARG A 108 1.67 23.95 -2.09
N VAL A 109 0.57 23.60 -1.42
CA VAL A 109 -0.63 24.45 -1.27
C VAL A 109 -0.66 25.09 0.11
N VAL A 110 -0.35 24.32 1.16
CA VAL A 110 -0.40 24.75 2.56
C VAL A 110 1.01 24.73 3.14
N LYS A 111 1.67 25.89 3.22
CA LYS A 111 3.04 26.02 3.76
C LYS A 111 3.21 25.49 5.19
N GLY A 112 2.12 25.48 5.97
CA GLY A 112 2.09 24.97 7.35
C GLY A 112 1.76 23.48 7.47
N ALA A 113 1.82 22.71 6.37
CA ALA A 113 1.60 21.27 6.41
C ALA A 113 2.67 20.59 7.29
N ARG A 114 2.22 19.64 8.14
CA ARG A 114 3.07 18.92 9.10
C ARG A 114 2.99 17.43 8.83
N SER A 115 4.03 16.68 9.21
CA SER A 115 3.95 15.22 9.22
C SER A 115 2.92 14.74 10.22
N VAL A 116 2.09 13.79 9.79
CA VAL A 116 1.27 12.97 10.69
C VAL A 116 2.21 11.96 11.35
N GLU A 117 2.21 11.89 12.68
CA GLU A 117 3.12 11.02 13.41
C GLU A 117 2.67 9.55 13.35
N THR A 118 1.41 9.30 13.70
CA THR A 118 0.80 7.97 13.68
C THR A 118 -0.62 8.04 13.13
N ILE A 119 -1.00 7.06 12.32
CA ILE A 119 -2.30 6.97 11.64
C ILE A 119 -2.76 5.51 11.55
N SER A 120 -4.07 5.24 11.50
CA SER A 120 -4.54 3.88 11.26
C SER A 120 -4.39 3.47 9.79
N PHE A 121 -4.39 2.16 9.51
CA PHE A 121 -4.44 1.65 8.13
C PHE A 121 -5.66 2.18 7.36
N ASP A 122 -6.82 2.28 8.02
CA ASP A 122 -8.05 2.79 7.41
C ASP A 122 -7.89 4.26 7.03
N GLN A 123 -7.43 5.10 7.97
CA GLN A 123 -7.20 6.52 7.71
C GLN A 123 -6.15 6.73 6.62
N ALA A 124 -5.04 5.98 6.64
CA ALA A 124 -4.02 6.07 5.60
C ALA A 124 -4.54 5.65 4.23
N SER A 125 -5.42 4.63 4.19
CA SER A 125 -6.03 4.16 2.95
C SER A 125 -6.96 5.20 2.33
N GLU A 126 -7.81 5.84 3.14
CA GLU A 126 -8.68 6.93 2.72
C GLU A 126 -7.88 8.13 2.20
N LEU A 127 -6.84 8.55 2.93
CA LEU A 127 -5.99 9.67 2.49
C LEU A 127 -5.28 9.36 1.17
N ALA A 128 -4.75 8.14 1.03
CA ALA A 128 -4.09 7.70 -0.19
C ALA A 128 -5.03 7.66 -1.38
N TYR A 129 -6.28 7.24 -1.16
CA TYR A 129 -7.33 7.20 -2.16
C TYR A 129 -7.66 8.62 -2.66
N PHE A 130 -7.91 9.57 -1.74
CA PHE A 130 -8.30 10.95 -2.07
C PHE A 130 -7.15 11.92 -2.35
N GLY A 131 -5.95 11.43 -2.70
CA GLY A 131 -4.90 12.24 -3.31
C GLY A 131 -3.59 12.39 -2.54
N ALA A 132 -3.46 11.85 -1.33
CA ALA A 132 -2.17 11.74 -0.64
C ALA A 132 -1.34 10.57 -1.22
N LYS A 133 -0.86 10.72 -2.46
CA LYS A 133 -0.23 9.68 -3.30
C LYS A 133 1.16 9.23 -2.84
N VAL A 134 1.31 8.94 -1.55
CA VAL A 134 2.57 8.53 -0.92
C VAL A 134 2.68 7.00 -0.84
N ILE A 135 1.57 6.31 -0.57
CA ILE A 135 1.51 4.85 -0.49
C ILE A 135 0.16 4.39 -1.04
N HIS A 136 0.12 3.25 -1.75
CA HIS A 136 -1.14 2.75 -2.32
C HIS A 136 -1.85 1.81 -1.32
N PRO A 137 -3.16 1.92 -1.06
CA PRO A 137 -3.86 1.12 -0.02
C PRO A 137 -3.62 -0.40 -0.15
N LYS A 138 -3.71 -0.93 -1.38
CA LYS A 138 -3.44 -2.34 -1.67
C LYS A 138 -2.07 -2.84 -1.19
N THR A 139 -1.05 -1.97 -1.17
CA THR A 139 0.33 -2.37 -0.82
C THR A 139 0.48 -2.65 0.67
N MET A 140 -0.36 -2.02 1.50
CA MET A 140 -0.35 -2.19 2.95
C MET A 140 -1.09 -3.46 3.42
N LEU A 141 -1.91 -4.08 2.56
CA LEU A 141 -2.76 -5.20 2.95
C LEU A 141 -2.01 -6.39 3.60
N PRO A 142 -0.84 -6.84 3.10
CA PRO A 142 -0.10 -7.90 3.78
C PRO A 142 0.35 -7.49 5.18
N ALA A 143 0.87 -6.27 5.33
CA ALA A 143 1.29 -5.74 6.63
C ALA A 143 0.10 -5.61 7.60
N MET A 144 -1.03 -5.08 7.12
CA MET A 144 -2.27 -4.95 7.89
C MET A 144 -2.80 -6.30 8.39
N LYS A 145 -2.90 -7.31 7.50
CA LYS A 145 -3.37 -8.66 7.87
C LYS A 145 -2.51 -9.33 8.94
N HIS A 146 -1.22 -9.01 8.98
CA HIS A 146 -0.26 -9.55 9.93
C HIS A 146 0.01 -8.61 11.12
N ASN A 147 -0.73 -7.51 11.24
CA ASN A 147 -0.56 -6.49 12.27
C ASN A 147 0.89 -5.96 12.36
N ILE A 148 1.54 -5.79 11.21
CA ILE A 148 2.89 -5.25 11.09
C ILE A 148 2.79 -3.76 10.78
N PRO A 149 3.36 -2.88 11.61
CA PRO A 149 3.40 -1.45 11.33
C PRO A 149 4.12 -1.14 10.01
N VAL A 150 3.58 -0.21 9.24
CA VAL A 150 4.26 0.36 8.07
C VAL A 150 4.73 1.76 8.42
N ARG A 151 5.96 2.13 8.06
CA ARG A 151 6.47 3.49 8.27
C ARG A 151 6.87 4.12 6.95
N VAL A 152 6.34 5.30 6.68
CA VAL A 152 6.76 6.09 5.52
C VAL A 152 7.81 7.11 5.94
N LYS A 153 8.97 7.07 5.28
CA LYS A 153 10.16 7.87 5.60
C LYS A 153 10.68 8.65 4.38
N ASN A 154 11.42 9.72 4.65
CA ASN A 154 12.06 10.53 3.62
C ASN A 154 13.53 10.14 3.42
N SER A 155 13.88 9.74 2.20
CA SER A 155 15.27 9.42 1.82
C SER A 155 16.19 10.65 1.81
N TYR A 156 15.64 11.85 1.60
CA TYR A 156 16.40 13.12 1.67
C TYR A 156 16.52 13.66 3.11
N ASN A 157 15.73 13.15 4.05
CA ASN A 157 15.76 13.54 5.46
C ASN A 157 15.69 12.30 6.39
N PRO A 158 16.73 11.45 6.43
CA PRO A 158 16.65 10.14 7.11
C PRO A 158 16.46 10.20 8.62
N GLY A 159 16.84 11.32 9.24
CA GLY A 159 16.67 11.58 10.68
C GLY A 159 15.22 11.90 11.07
N HIS A 160 14.37 12.25 10.11
CA HIS A 160 12.94 12.48 10.38
C HIS A 160 12.24 11.15 10.74
N PRO A 161 11.36 11.12 11.76
CA PRO A 161 10.69 9.90 12.20
C PRO A 161 9.69 9.35 11.17
N GLY A 162 9.18 10.22 10.28
CA GLY A 162 8.18 9.89 9.28
C GLY A 162 6.81 9.60 9.90
N THR A 163 5.94 8.93 9.13
CA THR A 163 4.60 8.54 9.60
C THR A 163 4.53 7.05 9.85
N ARG A 164 4.03 6.66 11.02
CA ARG A 164 3.77 5.27 11.39
C ARG A 164 2.30 4.90 11.16
N ILE A 165 2.06 3.86 10.39
CA ILE A 165 0.73 3.33 10.05
C ILE A 165 0.51 2.03 10.82
N VAL A 166 -0.61 1.94 11.55
CA VAL A 166 -0.90 0.84 12.50
C VAL A 166 -2.34 0.35 12.41
N GLN A 167 -2.63 -0.82 12.99
CA GLN A 167 -4.00 -1.37 13.02
C GLN A 167 -4.98 -0.48 13.80
N ALA A 168 -4.57 -0.05 14.99
CA ALA A 168 -5.34 0.86 15.83
C ALA A 168 -4.39 1.90 16.41
N VAL A 169 -4.79 3.16 16.35
CA VAL A 169 -4.06 4.24 17.02
C VAL A 169 -4.30 4.06 18.52
N PRO A 170 -3.26 3.93 19.36
CA PRO A 170 -3.45 3.79 20.80
C PRO A 170 -4.23 4.98 21.37
N SER A 171 -5.33 4.72 22.06
CA SER A 171 -6.11 5.74 22.76
C SER A 171 -5.27 6.41 23.85
N ALA A 172 -5.26 7.73 23.89
CA ALA A 172 -4.37 8.55 24.70
C ALA A 172 -4.48 8.28 26.22
N GLY A 173 -3.48 7.63 26.79
CA GLY A 173 -3.15 7.63 28.23
C GLY A 173 -1.70 8.09 28.51
N VAL A 174 -0.99 8.52 27.46
CA VAL A 174 0.37 9.07 27.51
C VAL A 174 0.28 10.48 26.93
N PRO A 175 0.88 11.51 27.56
CA PRO A 175 0.84 12.87 27.03
C PRO A 175 1.72 12.94 25.78
N ALA A 176 1.17 12.52 24.64
CA ALA A 176 1.73 12.83 23.35
C ALA A 176 1.39 14.29 23.04
N HIS A 177 2.35 14.98 22.43
CA HIS A 177 2.20 16.29 21.82
C HIS A 177 0.86 16.40 21.02
N PRO A 178 0.36 17.62 20.72
CA PRO A 178 -1.00 17.89 20.21
C PRO A 178 -1.30 17.35 18.79
N THR A 179 -0.59 16.32 18.35
CA THR A 179 -0.68 15.61 17.07
C THR A 179 -1.09 14.14 17.21
N ALA A 180 -1.23 13.61 18.43
CA ALA A 180 -1.94 12.34 18.62
C ALA A 180 -3.42 12.57 18.31
N ALA A 181 -3.99 11.73 17.45
CA ALA A 181 -5.35 11.83 16.96
C ALA A 181 -6.38 12.02 18.10
N SER A 182 -6.68 13.29 18.39
CA SER A 182 -7.97 13.69 18.96
C SER A 182 -9.07 13.31 17.98
N ASP A 183 -10.31 13.17 18.44
CA ASP A 183 -11.56 12.95 17.66
C ASP A 183 -11.85 14.04 16.58
N GLY A 184 -10.87 14.38 15.74
CA GLY A 184 -10.88 15.51 14.83
C GLY A 184 -10.17 15.22 13.51
N VAL A 185 -9.93 16.27 12.73
CA VAL A 185 -9.42 16.16 11.35
C VAL A 185 -7.94 15.75 11.34
N THR A 186 -7.64 14.62 10.69
CA THR A 186 -6.26 14.10 10.55
C THR A 186 -5.49 14.81 9.44
N ALA A 187 -6.09 14.93 8.25
CA ALA A 187 -5.50 15.61 7.11
C ALA A 187 -6.59 16.07 6.14
N VAL A 188 -6.24 17.05 5.29
CA VAL A 188 -7.09 17.55 4.21
C VAL A 188 -6.39 17.29 2.87
N THR A 189 -7.07 16.55 1.99
CA THR A 189 -6.63 16.31 0.62
C THR A 189 -7.50 17.08 -0.37
N TYR A 190 -7.06 17.16 -1.62
CA TYR A 190 -7.86 17.70 -2.70
C TYR A 190 -7.58 16.94 -3.99
N GLN A 191 -8.60 16.86 -4.84
CA GLN A 191 -8.49 16.36 -6.19
C GLN A 191 -8.96 17.45 -7.14
N ARG A 192 -8.18 17.65 -8.21
CA ARG A 192 -8.48 18.64 -9.26
C ARG A 192 -9.05 17.90 -10.47
N ASP A 193 -9.66 18.66 -11.37
CA ASP A 193 -10.12 18.17 -12.67
C ASP A 193 -11.17 17.04 -12.54
N ILE A 194 -12.06 17.16 -11.56
CA ILE A 194 -13.19 16.24 -11.35
C ILE A 194 -14.29 16.56 -12.35
N THR A 195 -14.78 15.55 -13.06
CA THR A 195 -16.00 15.64 -13.87
C THR A 195 -17.16 15.05 -13.08
N VAL A 196 -18.19 15.86 -12.84
CA VAL A 196 -19.43 15.41 -12.17
C VAL A 196 -20.48 15.11 -13.23
N ILE A 197 -21.01 13.88 -13.22
CA ILE A 197 -22.09 13.45 -14.10
C ILE A 197 -23.33 13.22 -13.26
N GLU A 198 -24.37 14.04 -13.46
CA GLU A 198 -25.66 13.89 -12.80
C GLU A 198 -26.63 13.14 -13.72
N VAL A 199 -27.18 12.01 -13.26
CA VAL A 199 -28.13 11.19 -14.02
C VAL A 199 -29.50 11.26 -13.34
N ASN A 200 -30.40 12.04 -13.93
CA ASN A 200 -31.77 12.22 -13.43
C ASN A 200 -32.79 11.42 -14.24
N SER A 201 -33.62 10.62 -13.56
CA SER A 201 -34.73 9.90 -14.20
C SER A 201 -35.87 9.63 -13.23
N THR A 202 -37.09 10.04 -13.61
CA THR A 202 -38.32 9.76 -12.84
C THR A 202 -38.66 8.27 -12.79
N ARG A 203 -38.08 7.46 -13.68
CA ARG A 203 -38.24 6.00 -13.72
C ARG A 203 -37.30 5.27 -12.76
N MET A 204 -36.48 5.98 -11.98
CA MET A 204 -35.60 5.37 -10.97
C MET A 204 -36.35 4.95 -9.71
N LEU A 205 -37.42 5.66 -9.37
CA LEU A 205 -38.13 5.47 -8.11
C LEU A 205 -38.83 4.09 -8.11
N GLY A 206 -38.35 3.17 -7.27
CA GLY A 206 -38.89 1.81 -7.18
C GLY A 206 -38.49 0.86 -8.32
N ALA A 207 -37.62 1.28 -9.24
CA ALA A 207 -37.20 0.44 -10.35
C ALA A 207 -35.98 -0.41 -10.00
N HIS A 208 -36.11 -1.73 -10.19
CA HIS A 208 -34.99 -2.66 -10.10
C HIS A 208 -34.06 -2.53 -11.33
N GLY A 209 -32.75 -2.51 -11.10
CA GLY A 209 -31.73 -2.62 -12.16
C GLY A 209 -31.26 -1.30 -12.80
N PHE A 210 -31.76 -0.15 -12.37
CA PHE A 210 -31.29 1.15 -12.89
C PHE A 210 -29.78 1.35 -12.68
N LEU A 211 -29.32 1.25 -11.43
CA LEU A 211 -27.90 1.40 -11.09
C LEU A 211 -27.04 0.32 -11.75
N ALA A 212 -27.52 -0.93 -11.81
CA ALA A 212 -26.80 -2.01 -12.47
C ALA A 212 -26.55 -1.73 -13.96
N ARG A 213 -27.56 -1.18 -14.67
CA ARG A 213 -27.41 -0.77 -16.06
C ARG A 213 -26.44 0.40 -16.20
N LEU A 214 -26.52 1.38 -15.31
CA LEU A 214 -25.60 2.52 -15.31
C LEU A 214 -24.15 2.06 -15.15
N PHE A 215 -23.85 1.27 -14.12
CA PHE A 215 -22.51 0.74 -13.89
C PHE A 215 -22.02 -0.19 -15.01
N SER A 216 -22.92 -0.97 -15.62
CA SER A 216 -22.58 -1.80 -16.77
C SER A 216 -22.17 -0.99 -18.01
N ILE A 217 -22.76 0.20 -18.22
CA ILE A 217 -22.35 1.10 -19.30
C ILE A 217 -20.95 1.66 -19.01
N CYS A 218 -20.69 2.06 -17.77
CA CYS A 218 -19.37 2.56 -17.38
C CYS A 218 -18.29 1.49 -17.55
N ASP A 219 -18.56 0.25 -17.14
CA ASP A 219 -17.65 -0.90 -17.35
C ASP A 219 -17.38 -1.16 -18.84
N GLN A 220 -18.41 -1.16 -19.69
CA GLN A 220 -18.25 -1.31 -21.15
C GLN A 220 -17.41 -0.21 -21.81
N LEU A 221 -17.35 0.96 -21.19
CA LEU A 221 -16.57 2.11 -21.64
C LEU A 221 -15.22 2.24 -20.94
N ASP A 222 -14.84 1.26 -20.10
CA ASP A 222 -13.64 1.30 -19.26
C ASP A 222 -13.56 2.56 -18.36
N ILE A 223 -14.71 3.06 -17.91
CA ILE A 223 -14.83 4.21 -17.02
C ILE A 223 -14.91 3.72 -15.58
N SER A 224 -13.83 3.94 -14.82
CA SER A 224 -13.86 3.82 -13.36
C SER A 224 -14.59 5.03 -12.77
N ILE A 225 -15.57 4.77 -11.92
CA ILE A 225 -16.25 5.79 -11.13
C ILE A 225 -15.57 5.89 -9.78
N ASP A 226 -15.42 7.12 -9.30
CA ASP A 226 -15.05 7.45 -7.93
C ASP A 226 -16.33 7.67 -7.08
#